data_AF-A0A552IT21-F1
#
_entry.id   AF-A0A552IT21-F1
#
_cell.length_a   1.000
_cell.length_b   1.000
_cell.length_c   1.000
_cell.angle_alpha   90.00
_cell.angle_beta   90.00
_cell.angle_gamma   90.00
#
_symmetry.space_group_name_H-M   'P 1'
#
loop_
_entity.id
_entity.type
_entity.pdbx_description
1 polymer ?
#
loop_
_entity_poly.entity_id
_entity_poly.type
_entity_poly.pdbx_seq_one_letter_code
_entity_poly.pdbx_strand_id
1 'polypeptide(L)' 'MLELQDLKQTRFYQEAFGDGIEQGIEQGIEQGIEQGINLQKLKTIPLLQDLGLTPQQISERLELTLDTVLNYLARQQQ' A
#
# COMPACT_ATOMS: atom_id res chain seq x y z
N MET A 1 3.81 43.45 9.63
CA MET A 1 3.29 42.06 9.57
C MET A 1 4.28 41.26 8.75
N LEU A 2 4.65 40.06 9.17
CA LEU A 2 5.51 39.19 8.36
C LEU A 2 4.68 38.66 7.19
N GLU A 3 5.13 38.85 5.96
CA GLU A 3 4.43 38.34 4.78
C GLU A 3 4.79 36.88 4.51
N LEU A 4 3.94 36.13 3.81
CA LEU A 4 4.21 34.72 3.46
C LEU A 4 5.50 34.57 2.64
N GLN A 5 5.88 35.60 1.89
CA GLN A 5 7.12 35.61 1.11
C GLN A 5 8.35 35.70 2.02
N ASP A 6 8.29 36.50 3.08
CA ASP A 6 9.36 36.61 4.08
C ASP A 6 9.54 35.30 4.86
N LEU A 7 8.42 34.63 5.19
CA LEU A 7 8.44 33.35 5.89
C LEU A 7 9.16 32.26 5.08
N LYS A 8 8.90 32.20 3.77
CA LYS A 8 9.54 31.22 2.87
C LYS A 8 11.06 31.39 2.76
N GLN A 9 11.56 32.59 3.01
CA GLN A 9 13.01 32.86 3.02
C GLN A 9 13.69 32.47 4.33
N THR A 10 12.92 32.21 5.40
CA THR A 10 13.50 31.76 6.66
C THR A 10 14.10 30.37 6.52
N ARG A 11 15.26 30.15 7.15
CA ARG A 11 15.90 28.82 7.18
C ARG A 11 14.97 27.77 7.75
N PHE A 12 14.27 28.11 8.84
CA PHE A 12 13.29 27.23 9.46
C PHE A 12 12.21 26.76 8.49
N TYR A 13 11.66 27.65 7.65
CA TYR A 13 10.67 27.25 6.66
C TYR A 13 11.25 26.32 5.60
N GLN A 14 12.46 26.60 5.11
CA GLN A 14 13.11 25.77 4.09
C GLN A 14 13.43 24.37 4.62
N GLU A 15 13.93 24.28 5.85
CA GLU A 15 14.16 23.02 6.55
C GLU A 15 12.84 22.27 6.77
N ALA A 16 11.84 22.91 7.38
CA ALA A 16 10.55 22.27 7.64
C ALA A 16 9.82 21.85 6.34
N PHE A 17 9.95 22.61 5.26
CA PHE A 17 9.40 22.25 3.96
C PHE A 17 10.17 21.09 3.32
N GLY A 18 11.50 21.07 3.45
CA GLY A 18 12.36 19.95 3.04
C GLY A 18 11.97 18.66 3.78
N ASP A 19 11.91 18.71 5.10
CA ASP A 19 11.49 17.59 5.95
C ASP A 19 10.08 17.11 5.58
N GLY A 20 9.16 18.03 5.29
CA GLY A 20 7.81 17.70 4.86
C GLY A 20 7.76 16.98 3.50
N ILE A 21 8.62 17.38 2.54
CA ILE A 21 8.76 16.68 1.26
C ILE A 21 9.37 15.30 1.47
N GLU A 22 10.43 15.20 2.27
CA GLU A 22 11.11 13.93 2.55
C GLU A 22 10.15 12.92 3.19
N GLN A 23 9.44 13.32 4.25
CA GLN A 23 8.42 12.49 4.89
C GLN A 23 7.29 12.11 3.94
N GLY A 24 6.83 13.06 3.10
CA GLY A 24 5.77 12.79 2.12
C GLY A 24 6.20 11.75 1.07
N ILE A 25 7.44 11.82 0.60
CA ILE A 25 8.01 10.85 -0.34
C ILE A 25 8.17 9.49 0.34
N GLU A 26 8.73 9.45 1.55
CA GLU A 26 8.94 8.22 2.30
C GLU A 26 7.61 7.48 2.54
N GLN A 27 6.60 8.17 3.07
CA GLN A 27 5.27 7.60 3.29
C GLN A 27 4.60 7.14 1.99
N GLY A 28 4.73 7.94 0.92
CA GLY A 28 4.17 7.60 -0.38
C GLY A 28 4.78 6.34 -0.98
N ILE A 29 6.11 6.20 -0.88
CA ILE A 29 6.83 5.01 -1.35
C ILE A 29 6.46 3.79 -0.51
N GLU A 30 6.45 3.92 0.82
CA GLU A 30 6.11 2.83 1.74
C GLU A 30 4.69 2.30 1.47
N GLN A 31 3.70 3.19 1.41
CA GLN A 31 2.31 2.83 1.09
C GLN A 31 2.19 2.22 -0.31
N GLY A 32 2.89 2.77 -1.30
CA GLY A 32 2.87 2.26 -2.66
C GLY A 32 3.43 0.83 -2.77
N ILE A 33 4.53 0.55 -2.06
CA ILE A 33 5.12 -0.79 -2.00
C ILE A 33 4.19 -1.77 -1.29
N GLU A 34 3.63 -1.39 -0.13
CA GLU A 34 2.70 -2.25 0.62
C GLU A 34 1.45 -2.59 -0.21
N GLN A 35 0.85 -1.60 -0.87
CA GLN A 35 -0.29 -1.80 -1.76
C GLN A 35 0.06 -2.70 -2.95
N GLY A 36 1.25 -2.53 -3.54
CA GLY A 36 1.74 -3.36 -4.63
C GLY A 36 1.91 -4.82 -4.23
N ILE A 37 2.50 -5.08 -3.05
CA ILE A 37 2.66 -6.42 -2.50
C ILE A 37 1.29 -7.07 -2.26
N ASN A 38 0.35 -6.35 -1.62
CA ASN A 38 -0.99 -6.86 -1.36
C ASN A 38 -1.77 -7.15 -2.65
N LEU A 39 -1.70 -6.27 -3.65
CA LEU A 39 -2.32 -6.49 -4.95
C LEU A 39 -1.75 -7.74 -5.63
N GLN A 40 -0.44 -7.96 -5.52
CA GLN A 40 0.19 -9.14 -6.10
C GLN A 40 -0.19 -10.43 -5.38
N LYS A 41 -0.28 -10.41 -4.05
CA LYS A 41 -0.83 -11.54 -3.26
C LYS A 41 -2.22 -11.91 -3.79
N LEU A 42 -3.12 -10.92 -3.95
CA LEU A 42 -4.46 -11.15 -4.48
C LEU A 42 -4.46 -11.75 -5.90
N LYS A 43 -3.63 -11.23 -6.81
CA LYS A 43 -3.51 -11.75 -8.18
C LYS A 43 -2.93 -13.15 -8.27
N THR A 44 -2.27 -13.63 -7.21
CA THR A 44 -1.71 -14.99 -7.13
C THR A 44 -2.77 -16.02 -6.71
N ILE A 45 -3.89 -15.58 -6.11
CA ILE A 45 -4.96 -16.46 -5.63
C ILE A 45 -5.49 -17.42 -6.72
N PRO A 46 -5.83 -16.99 -7.95
CA PRO A 46 -6.35 -17.88 -8.99
C PRO A 46 -5.36 -18.99 -9.35
N LEU A 47 -4.08 -18.65 -9.51
CA LEU A 47 -3.03 -19.63 -9.80
C LEU A 47 -2.97 -20.72 -8.71
N LEU A 48 -3.04 -20.34 -7.44
CA LEU A 48 -3.01 -21.31 -6.33
C LEU A 48 -4.28 -22.15 -6.26
N GLN A 49 -5.44 -21.56 -6.60
CA GLN A 49 -6.69 -22.29 -6.71
C GLN A 49 -6.64 -23.33 -7.83
N ASP A 50 -6.10 -22.96 -9.00
CA ASP A 50 -5.93 -23.85 -10.16
C ASP A 50 -4.98 -25.01 -9.85
N LEU A 51 -4.00 -24.79 -8.97
CA LEU A 51 -3.10 -25.82 -8.43
C LEU A 51 -3.76 -26.70 -7.36
N GLY A 52 -5.04 -26.49 -7.05
CA GLY A 52 -5.84 -27.32 -6.15
C GLY A 52 -5.72 -26.98 -4.67
N LEU A 53 -5.16 -25.81 -4.31
CA LEU A 53 -5.09 -25.39 -2.91
C LEU A 53 -6.47 -24.93 -2.42
N THR A 54 -6.77 -25.20 -1.15
CA THR A 54 -7.99 -24.71 -0.50
C THR A 54 -7.88 -23.23 -0.16
N PRO A 55 -9.01 -22.49 -0.04
CA PRO A 55 -9.00 -21.09 0.40
C PRO A 55 -8.25 -20.85 1.72
N GLN A 56 -8.34 -21.78 2.67
CA GLN A 56 -7.60 -21.76 3.93
C GLN A 56 -6.09 -21.84 3.69
N GLN A 57 -5.64 -22.81 2.89
CA GLN A 57 -4.22 -22.97 2.55
C GLN A 57 -3.64 -21.78 1.78
N ILE A 58 -4.46 -21.12 0.95
CA ILE A 58 -4.10 -19.91 0.22
C ILE A 58 -3.96 -18.73 1.20
N SER A 59 -4.91 -18.55 2.11
CA SER A 59 -4.86 -17.49 3.12
C SER A 59 -3.61 -17.57 3.99
N GLU A 60 -3.24 -18.78 4.43
CA GLU A 60 -2.03 -19.02 5.23
C GLU A 60 -0.75 -18.71 4.44
N ARG A 61 -0.66 -19.17 3.18
CA ARG A 61 0.55 -18.98 2.35
C ARG A 61 0.78 -17.54 1.93
N LEU A 62 -0.30 -16.80 1.70
CA LEU A 62 -0.23 -15.41 1.25
C LEU A 62 -0.32 -14.41 2.40
N GLU A 63 -0.46 -14.90 3.64
CA GLU A 63 -0.68 -14.07 4.84
C GLU A 63 -1.88 -13.12 4.63
N LEU A 64 -2.95 -13.64 4.05
CA LEU A 64 -4.22 -12.95 3.85
C LEU A 64 -5.25 -13.50 4.84
N THR A 65 -6.32 -12.75 5.08
CA THR A 65 -7.45 -13.32 5.81
C THR A 65 -8.25 -14.27 4.92
N LEU A 66 -8.84 -15.31 5.51
CA LEU A 66 -9.70 -16.24 4.78
C LEU A 66 -10.85 -15.51 4.08
N ASP A 67 -11.47 -14.53 4.74
CA ASP A 67 -12.53 -13.70 4.15
C ASP A 67 -12.06 -12.94 2.91
N THR A 68 -10.81 -12.43 2.91
CA THR A 68 -10.25 -11.74 1.74
C THR A 68 -10.15 -12.69 0.55
N VAL A 69 -9.65 -13.91 0.78
CA VAL A 69 -9.52 -14.93 -0.27
C VAL A 69 -10.89 -15.34 -0.80
N LEU A 70 -11.86 -15.62 0.09
CA LEU A 70 -13.21 -16.00 -0.30
C LEU A 70 -13.93 -14.90 -1.08
N ASN A 71 -13.84 -13.65 -0.62
CA ASN A 71 -14.44 -12.50 -1.30
C ASN A 71 -13.82 -12.28 -2.69
N TYR A 72 -12.50 -12.45 -2.82
CA TYR A 72 -11.82 -12.33 -4.11
C TYR A 72 -12.31 -13.39 -5.11
N LEU A 73 -12.37 -14.65 -4.67
CA LEU A 73 -12.84 -15.77 -5.49
C LEU A 73 -14.30 -15.63 -5.90
N ALA A 74 -15.17 -15.18 -4.98
CA ALA A 74 -16.59 -14.95 -5.27
C ALA A 74 -16.82 -13.86 -6.33
N ARG A 75 -15.99 -12.81 -6.33
CA ARG A 75 -16.08 -11.71 -7.31
C ARG A 75 -15.61 -12.10 -8.71
N GLN A 76 -14.78 -13.13 -8.85
CA GLN A 76 -14.30 -13.61 -10.16
C GLN A 76 -15.27 -14.55 -10.87
N GLN A 77 -16.27 -15.09 -10.14
CA GLN A 77 -17.28 -15.99 -10.70
C GLN A 77 -18.54 -15.25 -11.20
N GLN A 78 -18.54 -13.91 -11.11
CA GLN A 78 -19.58 -13.01 -11.62
C GLN A 78 -19.12 -12.37 -12.93
#